data_AF-A0A9J6FJD3-F1
#
_entry.id   AF-A0A9J6FJD3-F1
#
_cell.length_a   1.000
_cell.length_b   1.000
_cell.length_c   1.000
_cell.angle_alpha   90.00
_cell.angle_beta   90.00
_cell.angle_gamma   90.00
#
_symmetry.space_group_name_H-M   'P 1'
#
loop_
_entity.id
_entity.type
_entity.pdbx_description
1 polymer ?
#
loop_
_entity_poly.entity_id
_entity_poly.type
_entity_poly.pdbx_seq_one_letter_code
_entity_poly.pdbx_strand_id
1 'polypeptide(L)'
;METIARILFLLSNASWWRAQRLRAQPWGQFFDLRKISVPMSAEEVVQRMQKNWERFSRNYGALFLVIFSGFVLWFPGLLLSALCTAAVCKMLKIHVETFTLGGRRFRQNKRVALAAGLTLFFVYANGVCAALGRALTVSLAAGAFHAAAFTPPSPRPRPKKVARRLTYN
;
A
#
# COMPACT_ATOMS: atom_id res chain seq x y z
N MET A 1 25.38 6.03 8.86
CA MET A 1 25.20 7.44 8.45
C MET A 1 24.76 7.53 6.98
N GLU A 2 25.44 6.86 6.07
CA GLU A 2 25.14 6.88 4.62
C GLU A 2 23.72 6.41 4.25
N THR A 3 23.20 5.37 4.90
CA THR A 3 21.85 4.82 4.64
C THR A 3 20.74 5.79 5.06
N ILE A 4 20.91 6.47 6.17
CA ILE A 4 19.93 7.45 6.68
C ILE A 4 19.92 8.67 5.75
N ALA A 5 21.09 9.15 5.32
CA ALA A 5 21.20 10.23 4.34
C ALA A 5 20.53 9.87 3.00
N ARG A 6 20.68 8.62 2.53
CA ARG A 6 19.99 8.13 1.33
C ARG A 6 18.47 8.07 1.49
N ILE A 7 17.98 7.60 2.64
CA ILE A 7 16.54 7.58 2.92
C ILE A 7 16.00 9.02 2.97
N LEU A 8 16.69 9.92 3.67
CA LEU A 8 16.29 11.33 3.75
C LEU A 8 16.34 12.02 2.38
N PHE A 9 17.34 11.72 1.54
CA PHE A 9 17.44 12.24 0.18
C PHE A 9 16.30 11.73 -0.74
N LEU A 10 15.95 10.45 -0.64
CA LEU A 10 14.82 9.87 -1.36
C LEU A 10 13.49 10.48 -0.89
N LEU A 11 13.34 10.70 0.43
CA LEU A 11 12.17 11.36 1.00
C LEU A 11 12.09 12.85 0.65
N SER A 12 13.23 13.54 0.55
CA SER A 12 13.32 14.98 0.24
C SER A 12 13.24 15.27 -1.25
N ASN A 13 13.15 14.25 -2.12
CA ASN A 13 13.09 14.44 -3.57
C ASN A 13 11.72 15.00 -4.00
N ALA A 14 11.54 16.31 -3.80
CA ALA A 14 10.30 17.01 -4.03
C ALA A 14 9.82 16.92 -5.50
N SER A 15 10.73 16.76 -6.47
CA SER A 15 10.37 16.57 -7.87
C SER A 15 9.70 15.20 -8.11
N TRP A 16 10.16 14.14 -7.44
CA TRP A 16 9.52 12.83 -7.49
C TRP A 16 8.10 12.87 -6.91
N TRP A 17 7.92 13.50 -5.74
CA TRP A 17 6.59 13.68 -5.14
C TRP A 17 5.67 14.56 -5.99
N ARG A 18 6.21 15.59 -6.66
CA ARG A 18 5.44 16.40 -7.63
C ARG A 18 5.04 15.56 -8.84
N ALA A 19 5.95 14.77 -9.40
CA ALA A 19 5.67 13.89 -10.53
C ALA A 19 4.62 12.82 -10.19
N GLN A 20 4.67 12.24 -8.99
CA GLN A 20 3.62 11.30 -8.54
C GLN A 20 2.26 11.98 -8.37
N ARG A 21 2.23 13.19 -7.79
CA ARG A 21 1.00 13.98 -7.67
C ARG A 21 0.39 14.35 -9.02
N LEU A 22 1.22 14.70 -10.00
CA LEU A 22 0.78 15.03 -11.37
C LEU A 22 0.21 13.82 -12.12
N ARG A 23 0.63 12.60 -11.76
CA ARG A 23 0.12 11.34 -12.34
C ARG A 23 -1.16 10.85 -11.64
N ALA A 24 -1.45 11.32 -10.44
CA ALA A 24 -2.71 11.01 -9.77
C ALA A 24 -3.86 11.78 -10.44
N GLN A 25 -5.04 11.17 -10.50
CA GLN A 25 -6.21 11.92 -10.91
C GLN A 25 -6.56 12.96 -9.84
N PRO A 26 -7.13 14.12 -10.23
CA PRO A 26 -7.58 15.12 -9.28
C PRO A 26 -8.51 14.51 -8.22
N TRP A 27 -8.23 14.74 -6.94
CA TRP A 27 -9.02 14.17 -5.84
C TRP A 27 -10.51 14.57 -5.89
N GLY A 28 -10.82 15.77 -6.38
CA GLY A 28 -12.22 16.19 -6.57
C GLY A 28 -12.98 15.34 -7.59
N GLN A 29 -12.27 14.73 -8.55
CA GLN A 29 -12.88 13.77 -9.47
C GLN A 29 -13.01 12.38 -8.85
N PHE A 30 -12.07 11.99 -7.99
CA PHE A 30 -12.12 10.73 -7.26
C PHE A 30 -13.30 10.71 -6.27
N PHE A 31 -13.51 11.80 -5.52
CA PHE A 31 -14.60 11.92 -4.55
C PHE A 31 -15.89 12.52 -5.14
N ASP A 32 -16.10 12.43 -6.45
CA ASP A 32 -17.32 12.93 -7.09
C ASP A 32 -18.49 11.98 -6.81
N LEU A 33 -19.20 12.22 -5.70
CA LEU A 33 -20.34 11.42 -5.25
C LEU A 33 -21.47 11.34 -6.27
N ARG A 34 -21.57 12.31 -7.20
CA ARG A 34 -22.58 12.30 -8.27
C ARG A 34 -22.36 11.17 -9.28
N LYS A 35 -21.15 10.61 -9.33
CA LYS A 35 -20.80 9.49 -10.20
C LYS A 35 -20.93 8.13 -9.51
N ILE A 36 -21.26 8.10 -8.21
CA ILE A 36 -21.52 6.85 -7.50
C ILE A 36 -22.92 6.37 -7.89
N SER A 37 -23.02 5.16 -8.43
CA SER A 37 -24.29 4.53 -8.75
C SER A 37 -24.23 3.03 -8.49
N VAL A 38 -25.37 2.42 -8.16
CA VAL A 38 -25.46 0.96 -7.98
C VAL A 38 -25.40 0.30 -9.35
N PRO A 39 -24.45 -0.61 -9.62
CA PRO A 39 -24.39 -1.35 -10.88
C PRO A 39 -25.58 -2.32 -10.98
N MET A 40 -26.14 -2.45 -12.19
CA MET A 40 -27.32 -3.28 -12.46
C MET A 40 -26.98 -4.75 -12.71
N SER A 41 -25.72 -5.07 -13.00
CA SER A 41 -25.28 -6.45 -13.26
C SER A 41 -23.84 -6.72 -12.80
N ALA A 42 -23.51 -7.99 -12.61
CA ALA A 42 -22.15 -8.42 -12.28
C ALA A 42 -21.14 -8.11 -13.42
N GLU A 43 -21.59 -8.17 -14.68
CA GLU A 43 -20.77 -7.76 -15.82
C GLU A 43 -20.41 -6.28 -15.75
N GLU A 44 -21.38 -5.44 -15.40
CA GLU A 44 -21.15 -4.01 -15.22
C GLU A 44 -20.15 -3.74 -14.09
N VAL A 45 -20.24 -4.46 -12.97
CA VAL A 45 -19.26 -4.37 -11.87
C VAL A 45 -17.85 -4.61 -12.39
N VAL A 46 -17.63 -5.72 -13.11
CA VAL A 46 -16.29 -6.08 -13.62
C VAL A 46 -15.78 -5.01 -14.60
N GLN A 47 -16.63 -4.54 -15.52
CA GLN A 47 -16.25 -3.49 -16.46
C GLN A 47 -15.90 -2.16 -15.77
N ARG A 48 -16.69 -1.76 -14.76
CA ARG A 48 -16.43 -0.54 -13.96
C ARG A 48 -15.12 -0.69 -13.19
N MET A 49 -14.91 -1.83 -12.53
CA MET A 49 -13.69 -2.12 -11.79
C MET A 49 -12.46 -2.03 -12.68
N GLN A 50 -12.44 -2.68 -13.86
CA GLN A 50 -11.30 -2.64 -14.78
C GLN A 50 -10.97 -1.19 -15.21
N LYS A 51 -11.97 -0.44 -15.66
CA LYS A 51 -11.79 0.95 -16.13
C LYS A 51 -11.33 1.89 -15.01
N ASN A 52 -11.93 1.77 -13.83
CA ASN A 52 -11.60 2.62 -12.70
C ASN A 52 -10.27 2.24 -12.06
N TRP A 53 -9.89 0.96 -12.08
CA TRP A 53 -8.59 0.49 -11.57
C TRP A 53 -7.44 1.12 -12.34
N GLU A 54 -7.51 1.11 -13.67
CA GLU A 54 -6.50 1.74 -14.52
C GLU A 54 -6.45 3.25 -14.30
N ARG A 55 -7.62 3.90 -14.31
CA ARG A 55 -7.76 5.35 -14.18
C ARG A 55 -7.27 5.90 -12.85
N PHE A 56 -7.67 5.27 -11.74
CA PHE A 56 -7.44 5.77 -10.38
C PHE A 56 -6.37 4.98 -9.63
N SER A 57 -5.56 4.16 -10.31
CA SER A 57 -4.48 3.33 -9.72
C SER A 57 -3.62 4.08 -8.70
N ARG A 58 -3.20 5.31 -9.02
CA ARG A 58 -2.41 6.17 -8.12
C ARG A 58 -3.19 6.65 -6.91
N ASN A 59 -4.46 7.03 -7.08
CA ASN A 59 -5.34 7.43 -5.97
C ASN A 59 -5.60 6.24 -5.04
N TYR A 60 -5.83 5.03 -5.57
CA TYR A 60 -5.97 3.82 -4.75
C TYR A 60 -4.69 3.49 -3.99
N GLY A 61 -3.52 3.63 -4.62
CA GLY A 61 -2.24 3.47 -3.92
C GLY A 61 -2.07 4.47 -2.76
N ALA A 62 -2.44 5.74 -2.98
CA ALA A 62 -2.41 6.74 -1.92
C ALA A 62 -3.42 6.44 -0.79
N LEU A 63 -4.66 6.05 -1.14
CA LEU A 63 -5.69 5.65 -0.18
C LEU A 63 -5.23 4.44 0.65
N PHE A 64 -4.65 3.43 -0.01
CA PHE A 64 -4.06 2.27 0.65
C PHE A 64 -3.01 2.69 1.68
N LEU A 65 -2.06 3.55 1.30
CA LEU A 65 -1.01 4.01 2.23
C LEU A 65 -1.59 4.77 3.43
N VAL A 66 -2.60 5.61 3.21
CA VAL A 66 -3.25 6.37 4.29
C VAL A 66 -3.97 5.43 5.27
N ILE A 67 -4.83 4.54 4.76
CA ILE A 67 -5.58 3.58 5.61
C ILE A 67 -4.61 2.64 6.33
N PHE A 68 -3.65 2.08 5.61
CA PHE A 68 -2.67 1.14 6.16
C PHE A 68 -1.82 1.79 7.24
N SER A 69 -1.32 3.01 7.02
CA SER A 69 -0.56 3.75 8.04
C SER A 69 -1.41 4.09 9.25
N GLY A 70 -2.68 4.47 9.04
CA GLY A 70 -3.64 4.68 10.11
C GLY A 70 -3.80 3.44 11.00
N PHE A 71 -3.90 2.24 10.40
CA PHE A 71 -3.92 0.97 11.13
C PHE A 71 -2.61 0.76 11.91
N VAL A 72 -1.45 0.94 11.28
CA VAL A 72 -0.16 0.76 11.96
C VAL A 72 -0.04 1.65 13.21
N LEU A 73 -0.53 2.88 13.14
CA LEU A 73 -0.52 3.82 14.27
C LEU A 73 -1.59 3.49 15.33
N TRP A 74 -2.76 2.99 14.90
CA TRP A 74 -3.87 2.68 15.80
C TRP A 74 -3.66 1.40 16.60
N PHE A 75 -2.89 0.44 16.08
CA PHE A 75 -2.63 -0.84 16.75
C PHE A 75 -1.29 -0.80 17.52
N PRO A 76 -1.29 -0.51 18.84
CA PRO A 76 -0.04 -0.40 19.62
C PRO A 76 0.79 -1.68 19.63
N GLY A 77 0.18 -2.85 19.41
CA GLY A 77 0.89 -4.14 19.32
C GLY A 77 1.90 -4.20 18.17
N LEU A 78 1.67 -3.50 17.05
CA LEU A 78 2.61 -3.41 15.94
C LEU A 78 3.88 -2.65 16.35
N LEU A 79 3.69 -1.49 16.99
CA LEU A 79 4.78 -0.67 17.50
C LEU A 79 5.54 -1.39 18.61
N LEU A 80 4.82 -2.01 19.54
CA LEU A 80 5.42 -2.78 20.63
C LEU A 80 6.24 -3.97 20.10
N SER A 81 5.72 -4.71 19.12
CA SER A 81 6.45 -5.80 18.48
C SER A 81 7.73 -5.31 17.81
N ALA A 82 7.69 -4.17 17.13
CA ALA A 82 8.86 -3.57 16.52
C ALA A 82 9.90 -3.15 17.56
N LEU A 83 9.47 -2.52 18.67
CA LEU A 83 10.34 -2.13 19.77
C LEU A 83 10.97 -3.34 20.47
N CYS A 84 10.20 -4.37 20.78
CA CYS A 84 10.68 -5.61 21.38
C CYS A 84 11.69 -6.33 20.46
N THR A 85 11.40 -6.38 19.16
CA THR A 85 12.32 -6.94 18.15
C THR A 85 13.64 -6.18 18.11
N ALA A 86 13.59 -4.85 18.07
CA ALA A 86 14.77 -4.01 18.11
C ALA A 86 15.58 -4.20 19.40
N ALA A 87 14.90 -4.31 20.54
CA ALA A 87 15.51 -4.58 21.83
C ALA A 87 16.21 -5.94 21.86
N VAL A 88 15.56 -7.02 21.39
CA VAL A 88 16.15 -8.36 21.30
C VAL A 88 17.39 -8.36 20.40
N CYS A 89 17.31 -7.77 19.21
CA CYS A 89 18.44 -7.67 18.28
C CYS A 89 19.64 -6.93 18.91
N LYS A 90 19.36 -5.85 19.66
CA LYS A 90 20.38 -5.07 20.37
C LYS A 90 20.98 -5.86 21.53
N MET A 91 20.15 -6.47 22.38
CA MET A 91 20.58 -7.26 23.54
C MET A 91 21.44 -8.45 23.12
N LEU A 92 21.06 -9.14 22.04
CA LEU A 92 21.81 -10.29 21.52
C LEU A 92 23.00 -9.91 20.64
N LYS A 93 23.27 -8.60 20.44
CA LYS A 93 24.37 -8.08 19.62
C LYS A 93 24.56 -8.87 18.31
N ILE A 94 23.47 -9.07 17.57
CA ILE A 94 23.45 -9.95 16.39
C ILE A 94 24.42 -9.52 15.28
N HIS A 95 24.83 -8.25 15.30
CA HIS A 95 25.75 -7.62 14.34
C HIS A 95 27.24 -7.85 14.66
N VAL A 96 27.57 -8.32 15.87
CA VAL A 96 28.96 -8.57 16.29
C VAL A 96 29.29 -10.04 16.09
N GLU A 97 30.51 -10.37 15.66
CA GLU A 97 30.91 -11.77 15.48
C GLU A 97 31.10 -12.49 16.83
N THR A 98 31.74 -11.83 17.79
CA THR A 98 32.07 -12.38 19.11
C THR A 98 31.20 -11.77 20.20
N PHE A 99 30.50 -12.64 20.94
CA PHE A 99 29.72 -12.25 22.10
C PHE A 99 29.91 -13.32 23.17
N THR A 100 30.32 -12.87 24.35
CA THR A 100 30.47 -13.71 25.54
C THR A 100 29.43 -13.31 26.56
N LEU A 101 28.72 -14.28 27.11
CA LEU A 101 27.76 -14.09 28.19
C LEU A 101 28.06 -15.14 29.26
N GLY A 102 28.31 -14.71 30.49
CA GLY A 102 28.68 -15.62 31.60
C GLY A 102 29.94 -16.46 31.29
N GLY A 103 30.94 -15.88 30.63
CA GLY A 103 32.20 -16.57 30.29
C GLY A 103 32.12 -17.54 29.10
N ARG A 104 30.93 -17.80 28.54
CA ARG A 104 30.76 -18.68 27.37
C ARG A 104 30.65 -17.85 26.08
N ARG A 105 31.42 -18.23 25.05
CA ARG A 105 31.36 -17.62 23.71
C ARG A 105 30.18 -18.20 22.93
N PHE A 106 29.23 -17.35 22.56
CA PHE A 106 28.11 -17.74 21.72
C PHE A 106 28.47 -17.53 20.25
N ARG A 107 28.12 -18.49 19.38
CA ARG A 107 28.21 -18.32 17.93
C ARG A 107 27.08 -17.41 17.44
N GLN A 108 27.37 -16.65 16.39
CA GLN A 108 26.41 -15.68 15.82
C GLN A 108 25.13 -16.36 15.31
N ASN A 109 25.25 -17.51 14.64
CA ASN A 109 24.10 -18.26 14.12
C ASN A 109 23.05 -18.60 15.20
N LYS A 110 23.49 -19.03 16.40
CA LYS A 110 22.60 -19.32 17.53
C LYS A 110 21.89 -18.06 18.04
N ARG A 111 22.58 -16.92 18.06
CA ARG A 111 21.99 -15.63 18.48
C ARG A 111 20.96 -15.13 17.48
N VAL A 112 21.24 -15.25 16.18
CA VAL A 112 20.30 -14.89 15.12
C VAL A 112 19.07 -15.80 15.17
N ALA A 113 19.25 -17.11 15.33
CA ALA A 113 18.13 -18.05 15.48
C ALA A 113 17.26 -17.73 16.70
N LEU A 114 17.87 -17.42 17.85
CA LEU A 114 17.15 -17.00 19.05
C LEU A 114 16.42 -15.66 18.85
N ALA A 115 17.07 -14.69 18.22
CA ALA A 115 16.47 -13.40 17.91
C ALA A 115 15.26 -13.55 16.98
N ALA A 116 15.37 -14.39 15.95
CA ALA A 116 14.27 -14.70 15.05
C ALA A 116 13.11 -15.39 15.78
N GLY A 117 13.39 -16.37 16.64
CA GLY A 117 12.37 -17.04 17.44
C GLY A 117 11.61 -16.10 18.38
N LEU A 118 12.33 -15.23 19.10
CA LEU A 118 11.72 -14.22 19.98
C LEU A 118 10.93 -13.17 19.19
N THR A 119 11.43 -12.76 18.01
CA THR A 119 10.72 -11.85 17.11
C THR A 119 9.40 -12.45 16.66
N LEU A 120 9.41 -13.71 16.19
CA LEU A 120 8.21 -14.43 15.78
C LEU A 120 7.20 -14.55 16.94
N PHE A 121 7.69 -14.84 18.15
CA PHE A 121 6.86 -14.87 19.34
C PHE A 121 6.18 -13.52 19.60
N PHE A 122 6.91 -12.40 19.56
CA PHE A 122 6.30 -11.08 19.78
C PHE A 122 5.31 -10.70 18.67
N VAL A 123 5.64 -10.97 17.40
CA VAL A 123 4.75 -10.74 16.25
C VAL A 123 3.44 -11.51 16.42
N TYR A 124 3.53 -12.78 16.82
CA TYR A 124 2.37 -13.63 17.07
C TYR A 124 1.56 -13.15 18.29
N ALA A 125 2.21 -12.98 19.44
CA ALA A 125 1.57 -12.63 20.71
C ALA A 125 0.85 -11.27 20.66
N ASN A 126 1.38 -10.31 19.88
CA ASN A 126 0.76 -9.01 19.69
C ASN A 126 -0.25 -8.97 18.51
N GLY A 127 -0.54 -10.11 17.88
CA GLY A 127 -1.53 -10.20 16.81
C GLY A 127 -1.16 -9.38 15.56
N VAL A 128 0.14 -9.18 15.30
CA VAL A 128 0.64 -8.36 14.18
C VAL A 128 0.07 -8.84 12.84
N CYS A 129 0.10 -10.16 12.59
CA CYS A 129 -0.42 -10.73 11.34
C CYS A 129 -1.91 -10.41 11.15
N ALA A 130 -2.71 -10.51 12.22
CA ALA A 130 -4.13 -10.21 12.16
C ALA A 130 -4.39 -8.71 11.94
N ALA A 131 -3.59 -7.83 12.57
CA ALA A 131 -3.67 -6.39 12.36
C ALA A 131 -3.33 -5.99 10.92
N LEU A 132 -2.25 -6.53 10.36
CA LEU A 132 -1.84 -6.31 8.97
C LEU A 132 -2.85 -6.87 7.99
N GLY A 133 -3.39 -8.06 8.25
CA GLY A 133 -4.45 -8.68 7.46
C GLY A 133 -5.68 -7.78 7.39
N ARG A 134 -6.18 -7.29 8.53
CA ARG A 134 -7.31 -6.34 8.57
C ARG A 134 -7.00 -5.05 7.83
N ALA A 135 -5.82 -4.47 8.01
CA ALA A 135 -5.42 -3.24 7.33
C ALA A 135 -5.45 -3.41 5.79
N LEU A 136 -4.91 -4.54 5.30
CA LEU A 136 -4.91 -4.89 3.89
C LEU A 136 -6.34 -5.09 3.37
N THR A 137 -7.15 -5.89 4.08
CA THR A 137 -8.54 -6.18 3.70
C THR A 137 -9.37 -4.90 3.60
N VAL A 138 -9.32 -4.02 4.60
CA VAL A 138 -10.08 -2.75 4.61
C VAL A 138 -9.63 -1.85 3.46
N SER A 139 -8.33 -1.75 3.21
CA SER A 139 -7.79 -0.90 2.13
C SER A 139 -8.20 -1.41 0.75
N LEU A 140 -8.10 -2.72 0.51
CA LEU A 140 -8.52 -3.34 -0.76
C LEU A 140 -10.03 -3.26 -0.94
N ALA A 141 -10.81 -3.52 0.11
CA ALA A 141 -12.27 -3.42 0.07
C ALA A 141 -12.73 -2.00 -0.25
N ALA A 142 -12.12 -0.98 0.36
CA ALA A 142 -12.44 0.42 0.07
C ALA A 142 -12.14 0.79 -1.40
N GLY A 143 -10.97 0.37 -1.92
CA GLY A 143 -10.60 0.59 -3.31
C GLY A 143 -11.52 -0.16 -4.29
N ALA A 144 -11.83 -1.43 -4.01
CA ALA A 144 -12.72 -2.25 -4.83
C ALA A 144 -14.15 -1.72 -4.82
N PHE A 145 -14.66 -1.31 -3.65
CA PHE A 145 -15.96 -0.68 -3.52
C PHE A 145 -16.06 0.59 -4.37
N HIS A 146 -15.08 1.50 -4.25
CA HIS A 146 -15.02 2.69 -5.08
C HIS A 146 -14.95 2.34 -6.58
N ALA A 147 -14.10 1.38 -6.96
CA ALA A 147 -13.94 0.97 -8.36
C ALA A 147 -15.21 0.38 -8.96
N ALA A 148 -16.00 -0.36 -8.19
CA ALA A 148 -17.27 -0.94 -8.62
C ALA A 148 -18.41 0.09 -8.66
N ALA A 149 -18.48 0.98 -7.67
CA ALA A 149 -19.57 1.93 -7.52
C ALA A 149 -19.41 3.18 -8.41
N PHE A 150 -18.18 3.55 -8.76
CA PHE A 150 -17.91 4.75 -9.55
C PHE A 150 -18.25 4.53 -11.04
N THR A 151 -19.09 5.40 -11.60
CA THR A 151 -19.52 5.31 -13.00
C THR A 151 -18.41 5.86 -13.92
N PRO A 152 -17.79 5.04 -14.78
CA PRO A 152 -16.78 5.51 -15.71
C PRO A 152 -17.44 6.41 -16.79
N PRO A 153 -16.69 7.35 -17.39
CA PRO A 153 -17.20 8.17 -18.48
C PRO A 153 -17.68 7.28 -19.63
N SER A 154 -18.77 7.67 -20.30
CA SER A 154 -19.20 6.97 -21.50
C SER A 154 -18.07 7.01 -22.56
N PRO A 155 -17.89 5.94 -23.34
CA PRO A 155 -16.96 5.98 -24.48
C PRO A 155 -17.33 7.15 -25.38
N ARG A 156 -16.33 7.92 -25.86
CA ARG A 156 -16.62 8.95 -26.87
C ARG A 156 -17.31 8.27 -28.07
N PRO A 157 -18.40 8.84 -28.60
CA PRO A 157 -19.05 8.27 -29.77
C PRO A 157 -18.01 8.16 -30.89
N ARG A 158 -17.93 6.97 -31.53
CA ARG A 158 -17.11 6.81 -32.74
C ARG A 158 -17.57 7.88 -33.74
N PRO A 159 -16.66 8.66 -34.34
CA PRO A 159 -17.05 9.61 -35.38
C PRO A 159 -17.81 8.83 -36.45
N LYS A 160 -19.08 9.20 -36.69
CA LYS A 160 -19.85 8.61 -37.78
C LYS A 160 -19.01 8.83 -39.04
N LYS A 161 -18.64 7.75 -39.74
CA LYS A 161 -18.06 7.86 -41.08
C LYS A 161 -19.06 8.66 -41.89
N VAL A 162 -18.78 9.94 -42.16
CA VAL A 162 -19.58 10.76 -43.05
C VAL A 162 -19.47 10.07 -44.39
N ALA A 163 -20.52 9.35 -44.78
CA ALA A 163 -20.61 8.76 -46.10
C ALA A 163 -20.59 9.92 -47.09
N ARG A 164 -19.41 10.18 -47.66
CA ARG A 164 -19.20 11.17 -48.70
C ARG A 164 -19.97 10.66 -49.92
N ARG A 165 -21.25 10.99 -50.02
CA ARG A 165 -22.00 10.83 -51.28
C ARG A 165 -21.36 11.80 -52.25
N LEU A 166 -20.45 11.28 -53.07
CA LEU A 166 -19.99 11.94 -54.28
C LEU A 166 -21.14 11.86 -55.27
N THR A 167 -22.00 12.87 -55.27
CA THR A 167 -22.87 13.16 -56.40
C THR A 167 -22.01 13.87 -57.44
N TYR A 168 -21.59 13.14 -58.48
CA TYR A 168 -21.20 13.74 -59.75
C TYR A 168 -22.50 14.06 -60.49
N ASN A 169 -22.75 15.35 -60.69
CA ASN A 169 -23.60 15.85 -61.78
C ASN A 169 -22.68 16.32 -62.90
#